data_AF-A0A6P3R4U5-F1
#
_entry.id   AF-A0A6P3R4U5-F1
#
_cell.length_a   1.000
_cell.length_b   1.000
_cell.length_c   1.000
_cell.angle_alpha   90.00
_cell.angle_beta   90.00
_cell.angle_gamma   90.00
#
_symmetry.space_group_name_H-M   'P 1'
#
loop_
_entity.id
_entity.type
_entity.pdbx_description
1 polymer ?
#
loop_
_entity_poly.entity_id
_entity_poly.type
_entity_poly.pdbx_seq_one_letter_code
_entity_poly.pdbx_strand_id
1 'polypeptide(L)'
;MRLRAAGASSISPSGRTLVLRENTTTMTSSALTKPQMRGLLAKRLRFHIIGAVIISLGVATFYKFAVAEPRKKAYADFYRNYDSMKDFEEMRKAGIFQSAK
;
A
#
# COMPACT_ATOMS: atom_id res chain seq x y z
N MET A 1 58.10 -13.59 66.52
CA MET A 1 57.28 -14.12 67.64
C MET A 1 56.16 -14.97 67.04
N ARG A 2 56.29 -16.31 67.12
CA ARG A 2 55.28 -17.29 66.69
C ARG A 2 54.18 -17.39 67.74
N LEU A 3 52.94 -17.66 67.31
CA LEU A 3 51.85 -18.47 67.93
C LEU A 3 50.58 -18.14 67.13
N ARG A 4 49.59 -18.99 66.86
CA ARG A 4 49.38 -20.44 66.76
C ARG A 4 47.94 -20.56 66.24
N ALA A 5 47.69 -21.53 65.37
CA ALA A 5 46.42 -21.79 64.69
C ALA A 5 45.24 -22.14 65.63
N ALA A 6 44.01 -21.91 65.16
CA ALA A 6 42.84 -22.78 65.38
C ALA A 6 41.64 -22.29 64.53
N GLY A 7 40.97 -23.22 63.83
CA GLY A 7 39.68 -22.94 63.19
C GLY A 7 39.42 -23.69 61.89
N ALA A 8 39.43 -25.03 61.94
CA ALA A 8 38.95 -25.87 60.85
C ALA A 8 37.41 -25.87 60.82
N SER A 9 36.81 -25.80 59.63
CA SER A 9 35.46 -26.30 59.36
C SER A 9 35.34 -26.63 57.88
N SER A 10 35.56 -27.90 57.58
CA SER A 10 35.24 -28.59 56.33
C SER A 10 33.75 -28.56 56.02
N ILE A 11 33.38 -28.60 54.74
CA ILE A 11 32.45 -29.57 54.08
C ILE A 11 31.91 -28.94 52.79
N SER A 12 32.36 -29.49 51.65
CA SER A 12 31.64 -29.52 50.37
C SER A 12 30.81 -30.82 50.38
N PRO A 13 29.56 -30.88 49.86
CA PRO A 13 29.41 -31.19 48.44
C PRO A 13 28.17 -30.61 47.73
N SER A 14 28.30 -30.44 46.42
CA SER A 14 27.37 -30.90 45.38
C SER A 14 25.86 -30.88 45.70
N GLY A 15 25.12 -30.01 45.00
CA GLY A 15 23.66 -30.06 44.97
C GLY A 15 23.09 -29.28 43.79
N ARG A 16 23.21 -29.83 42.56
CA ARG A 16 22.28 -29.48 41.48
C ARG A 16 20.87 -29.93 41.92
N THR A 17 20.04 -28.98 42.32
CA THR A 17 18.59 -29.18 42.39
C THR A 17 17.93 -28.31 41.33
N LEU A 18 17.53 -28.97 40.25
CA LEU A 18 16.54 -28.50 39.30
C LEU A 18 15.25 -28.23 40.09
N VAL A 19 14.87 -26.97 40.27
CA VAL A 19 13.56 -26.61 40.80
C VAL A 19 12.89 -25.73 39.77
N LEU A 20 11.97 -26.40 39.05
CA LEU A 20 10.77 -25.89 38.41
C LEU A 20 10.91 -24.56 37.65
N ARG A 21 11.00 -24.74 36.34
CA ARG A 21 10.47 -23.85 35.30
C ARG A 21 9.09 -23.31 35.73
N GLU A 22 9.06 -22.19 36.43
CA GLU A 22 7.85 -21.40 36.63
C GLU A 22 7.49 -20.74 35.30
N ASN A 23 6.60 -21.40 34.55
CA ASN A 23 5.84 -20.76 33.48
C ASN A 23 4.77 -19.87 34.12
N THR A 24 5.14 -18.91 34.97
CA THR A 24 4.22 -17.86 35.36
C THR A 24 4.12 -16.90 34.18
N THR A 25 3.10 -17.10 33.36
CA THR A 25 2.54 -16.05 32.52
C THR A 25 2.12 -14.92 33.46
N THR A 26 3.05 -14.01 33.74
CA THR A 26 2.76 -12.74 34.39
C THR A 26 1.86 -11.97 33.43
N MET A 27 0.55 -12.01 33.68
CA MET A 27 -0.37 -11.00 33.16
C MET A 27 -0.09 -9.69 33.92
N THR A 28 1.08 -9.09 33.67
CA THR A 28 1.28 -7.68 34.00
C THR A 28 0.29 -6.90 33.17
N SER A 29 -0.67 -6.24 33.79
CA SER A 29 -1.46 -5.19 33.13
C SER A 29 -0.48 -4.14 32.62
N SER A 30 -0.10 -4.23 31.34
CA SER A 30 0.90 -3.37 30.73
C SER A 30 0.44 -1.91 30.81
N ALA A 31 1.21 -1.07 31.51
CA ALA A 31 0.98 0.37 31.49
C ALA A 31 1.13 0.87 30.05
N LEU A 32 0.13 1.62 29.57
CA LEU A 32 0.11 2.12 28.19
C LEU A 32 1.31 3.04 27.94
N THR A 33 2.12 2.73 26.93
CA THR A 33 3.23 3.59 26.51
C THR A 33 2.68 4.92 25.99
N LYS A 34 3.38 6.02 26.28
CA LYS A 34 2.89 7.36 25.92
C LYS A 34 2.81 7.50 24.40
N PRO A 35 1.62 7.76 23.83
CA PRO A 35 1.47 7.94 22.41
C PRO A 35 2.09 9.27 21.95
N GLN A 36 2.29 9.43 20.65
CA GLN A 36 2.78 10.67 20.08
C GLN A 36 1.76 11.81 20.34
N MET A 37 2.16 12.83 21.10
CA MET A 37 1.27 13.96 21.46
C MET A 37 1.43 15.21 20.59
N ARG A 38 2.49 15.27 19.76
CA ARG A 38 2.83 16.46 18.96
C ARG A 38 2.97 16.12 17.48
N GLY A 39 2.71 17.10 16.61
CA GLY A 39 2.89 16.95 15.16
C GLY A 39 1.88 16.02 14.48
N LEU A 40 0.77 15.70 15.14
CA LEU A 40 -0.27 14.81 14.61
C LEU A 40 -0.85 15.33 13.29
N LEU A 41 -1.12 16.64 13.21
CA LEU A 41 -1.62 17.28 12.00
C LEU A 41 -0.63 17.20 10.83
N ALA A 42 0.65 17.51 11.07
CA ALA A 42 1.68 17.43 10.04
C ALA A 42 1.88 16.00 9.52
N LYS A 43 1.85 15.00 10.41
CA LYS A 43 1.93 13.59 10.03
C LYS A 43 0.73 13.17 9.17
N ARG A 44 -0.48 13.56 9.56
CA ARG A 44 -1.71 13.28 8.81
C ARG A 44 -1.67 13.96 7.43
N LEU A 45 -1.24 15.22 7.37
CA LEU A 45 -1.17 15.97 6.13
C LEU A 45 -0.19 15.31 5.14
N ARG A 46 1.03 14.99 5.58
CA ARG A 46 2.03 14.34 4.73
C ARG A 46 1.51 13.01 4.16
N PHE A 47 0.86 12.21 5.00
CA PHE A 47 0.24 10.96 4.56
C PHE A 47 -0.82 11.18 3.48
N HIS A 48 -1.73 12.13 3.68
CA HIS A 48 -2.82 12.39 2.73
C HIS A 48 -2.32 13.04 1.44
N ILE A 49 -1.31 13.92 1.49
CA ILE A 49 -0.76 14.54 0.28
C ILE A 49 -0.10 13.50 -0.62
N ILE A 50 0.69 12.57 -0.07
CA ILE A 50 1.28 11.49 -0.85
C ILE A 50 0.18 10.61 -1.45
N GLY A 51 -0.83 10.23 -0.65
CA GLY A 51 -1.97 9.48 -1.13
C GLY A 51 -2.74 10.19 -2.25
N ALA A 52 -2.98 11.49 -2.11
CA ALA A 52 -3.68 12.30 -3.11
C ALA A 52 -2.90 12.37 -4.44
N VAL A 53 -1.57 12.47 -4.40
CA VAL A 53 -0.73 12.46 -5.61
C VAL A 53 -0.79 11.10 -6.31
N ILE A 54 -0.73 10.00 -5.56
CA ILE A 54 -0.83 8.65 -6.15
C ILE A 54 -2.20 8.47 -6.81
N ILE A 55 -3.27 8.85 -6.11
CA ILE A 55 -4.64 8.73 -6.62
C ILE A 55 -4.83 9.61 -7.86
N SER A 56 -4.35 10.86 -7.84
CA SER A 56 -4.51 11.76 -8.99
C SER A 56 -3.79 11.26 -10.24
N LEU A 57 -2.56 10.73 -10.08
CA LEU A 57 -1.83 10.08 -11.17
C LEU A 57 -2.54 8.80 -11.65
N GLY A 58 -3.09 8.02 -10.73
CA GLY A 58 -3.90 6.84 -11.06
C GLY A 58 -5.13 7.19 -11.90
N VAL A 59 -5.87 8.23 -11.51
CA VAL A 59 -7.04 8.70 -12.25
C VAL A 59 -6.64 9.28 -13.63
N ALA A 60 -5.55 10.03 -13.69
CA ALA A 60 -5.05 10.59 -14.95
C ALA A 60 -4.65 9.48 -15.96
N THR A 61 -3.93 8.46 -15.49
CA THR A 61 -3.56 7.31 -16.33
C THR A 61 -4.78 6.49 -16.73
N PHE A 62 -5.71 6.25 -15.80
CA PHE A 62 -6.98 5.58 -16.10
C PHE A 62 -7.76 6.31 -17.18
N TYR A 63 -7.94 7.63 -17.06
CA TYR A 63 -8.66 8.42 -18.05
C TYR A 63 -7.97 8.38 -19.44
N LYS A 64 -6.64 8.44 -19.47
CA LYS A 64 -5.89 8.32 -20.73
C LYS A 64 -6.22 7.01 -21.46
N PHE A 65 -6.16 5.88 -20.77
CA PHE A 65 -6.33 4.58 -21.41
C PHE A 65 -7.79 4.14 -21.56
N ALA A 66 -8.68 4.55 -20.66
CA ALA A 66 -10.10 4.19 -20.72
C ALA A 66 -10.89 5.10 -21.67
N VAL A 67 -10.46 6.35 -21.88
CA VAL A 67 -11.24 7.34 -22.65
C VAL A 67 -10.44 7.90 -23.82
N ALA A 68 -9.27 8.47 -23.55
CA ALA A 68 -8.55 9.24 -24.58
C ALA A 68 -8.01 8.36 -25.72
N GLU A 69 -7.30 7.28 -25.38
CA GLU A 69 -6.73 6.37 -26.38
C GLU A 69 -7.80 5.58 -27.16
N PRO A 70 -8.85 5.01 -26.52
CA PRO A 70 -9.92 4.34 -27.26
C PRO A 70 -10.65 5.28 -28.23
N ARG A 71 -10.86 6.55 -27.85
CA ARG A 71 -11.45 7.54 -28.76
C ARG A 71 -10.56 7.78 -29.97
N LYS A 72 -9.25 8.04 -29.76
CA LYS A 72 -8.29 8.22 -30.87
C LYS A 72 -8.27 6.99 -31.79
N LYS A 73 -8.25 5.80 -31.19
CA LYS A 73 -8.28 4.54 -31.92
C LYS A 73 -9.58 4.40 -32.72
N ALA A 74 -10.75 4.69 -32.16
CA ALA A 74 -12.02 4.60 -32.87
C ALA A 74 -12.05 5.50 -34.12
N TYR A 75 -11.54 6.74 -34.02
CA TYR A 75 -11.42 7.60 -35.20
C TYR A 75 -10.43 7.05 -36.23
N ALA A 76 -9.27 6.57 -35.78
CA ALA A 76 -8.27 5.98 -36.67
C ALA A 76 -8.82 4.73 -37.38
N ASP A 77 -9.53 3.87 -36.65
CA ASP A 77 -10.13 2.64 -37.18
C ASP A 77 -11.28 2.95 -38.15
N PHE A 78 -12.09 3.98 -37.87
CA PHE A 78 -13.12 4.45 -38.80
C PHE A 78 -12.51 4.87 -40.14
N TYR A 79 -11.50 5.75 -40.11
CA TYR A 79 -10.90 6.27 -41.33
C TYR A 79 -9.94 5.30 -42.03
N ARG A 80 -9.54 4.20 -41.37
CA ARG A 80 -8.59 3.23 -41.93
C ARG A 80 -9.03 2.68 -43.29
N ASN A 81 -10.32 2.41 -43.44
CA ASN A 81 -10.92 1.83 -44.64
C ASN A 81 -12.13 2.63 -45.13
N TYR A 82 -12.25 3.89 -44.71
CA TYR A 82 -13.40 4.73 -45.05
C TYR A 82 -13.35 5.14 -46.52
N ASP A 83 -14.41 4.83 -47.26
CA ASP A 83 -14.65 5.29 -48.63
C ASP A 83 -15.80 6.29 -48.63
N SER A 84 -15.46 7.57 -48.81
CA SER A 84 -16.43 8.65 -48.78
C SER A 84 -17.43 8.60 -49.94
N MET A 85 -17.05 8.07 -51.10
CA MET A 85 -17.96 7.98 -52.24
C MET A 85 -18.99 6.88 -52.03
N LYS A 86 -18.57 5.76 -51.43
CA LYS A 86 -19.49 4.70 -51.05
C LYS A 86 -20.51 5.18 -50.01
N ASP A 87 -20.05 5.83 -48.94
CA ASP A 87 -20.93 6.35 -47.89
C ASP A 87 -21.88 7.43 -48.45
N PHE A 88 -21.37 8.32 -49.29
CA PHE A 88 -22.20 9.30 -50.01
C PHE A 88 -23.26 8.63 -50.88
N GLU A 89 -22.92 7.60 -51.66
CA GLU A 89 -23.89 6.90 -52.50
C GLU A 89 -24.95 6.16 -51.68
N GLU A 90 -24.59 5.60 -50.52
CA GLU A 90 -25.54 5.02 -49.57
C GLU A 90 -26.51 6.09 -49.05
N MET A 91 -26.00 7.26 -48.67
CA MET A 91 -26.81 8.41 -48.23
C MET A 91 -27.69 8.99 -49.35
N ARG A 92 -27.16 9.09 -50.58
CA ARG A 92 -27.90 9.58 -51.75
C ARG A 92 -29.06 8.66 -52.09
N LYS A 93 -28.82 7.34 -52.12
CA LYS A 93 -29.86 6.33 -52.36
C LYS A 93 -30.92 6.32 -51.27
N ALA A 94 -30.54 6.62 -50.03
CA ALA A 94 -31.49 6.81 -48.93
C ALA A 94 -32.30 8.13 -49.04
N GLY A 95 -32.03 8.98 -50.03
CA GLY A 95 -32.79 10.20 -50.31
C GLY A 95 -32.55 11.33 -49.31
N ILE A 96 -31.43 11.30 -48.58
CA ILE A 96 -31.14 12.24 -47.49
C ILE A 96 -30.77 13.63 -48.05
N PHE A 97 -30.21 13.68 -49.26
CA PHE A 97 -29.76 14.92 -49.88
C PHE A 97 -30.87 15.59 -50.72
N GLN A 98 -30.99 16.91 -50.57
CA GLN A 98 -31.88 17.73 -51.41
C GLN A 98 -31.22 18.09 -52.75
N SER A 99 -29.89 18.27 -52.77
CA SER A 99 -29.10 18.70 -53.93
C SER A 99 -28.68 17.57 -54.86
N ALA A 100 -28.59 16.34 -54.34
CA ALA A 100 -28.18 15.16 -55.08
C ALA A 100 -29.22 14.06 -54.86
N LYS A 101 -30.05 13.80 -55.87
CA LYS A 101 -31.04 12.71 -55.86
C LYS A 101 -30.43 11.40 -56.33
#